data_AF-A0A3D3KMX1-F1
#
_entry.id   AF-A0A3D3KMX1-F1
#
_cell.length_a   1.000
_cell.length_b   1.000
_cell.length_c   1.000
_cell.angle_alpha   90.00
_cell.angle_beta   90.00
_cell.angle_gamma   90.00
#
_symmetry.space_group_name_H-M   'P 1'
#
loop_
_entity.id
_entity.type
_entity.pdbx_description
1 polymer ?
#
loop_
_entity_poly.entity_id
_entity_poly.type
_entity_poly.pdbx_seq_one_letter_code
_entity_poly.pdbx_strand_id
1 'polypeptide(L)'
;MAERKGGIKAQAVRNMKSSIVIPIMRRNVQVGTHIMTDDFSTYSRVKEHGFKHGVINHSAKEYVRGDIHTNTIEGFWSQMKRSIDGTYHSVSPKYLQTYVDEFAYRYNHRASSVPVFHLLLERLVV
;
A
#
# COMPACT_ATOMS: atom_id res chain seq x y z
N MET A 1 0.72 -0.43 -2.63
CA MET A 1 2.13 -0.26 -3.03
C MET A 1 2.72 0.85 -2.18
N ALA A 2 3.90 0.62 -1.61
CA ALA A 2 4.62 1.59 -0.79
C ALA A 2 6.01 1.84 -1.38
N GLU A 3 6.39 3.10 -1.46
CA GLU A 3 7.75 3.50 -1.80
C GLU A 3 8.52 3.82 -0.51
N ARG A 4 9.76 3.33 -0.41
CA ARG A 4 10.60 3.60 0.76
C ARG A 4 10.94 5.08 0.85
N LYS A 5 10.66 5.68 2.01
CA LYS A 5 10.79 7.13 2.25
C LYS A 5 9.89 7.98 1.33
N GLY A 6 9.02 7.35 0.54
CA GLY A 6 8.12 8.01 -0.41
C GLY A 6 6.66 7.90 0.03
N GLY A 7 5.79 7.71 -0.95
CA GLY A 7 4.34 7.65 -0.78
C GLY A 7 3.74 6.24 -0.78
N ILE A 8 2.43 6.21 -0.56
CA ILE A 8 1.54 5.06 -0.70
C ILE A 8 0.63 5.31 -1.90
N LYS A 9 0.46 4.25 -2.69
CA LYS A 9 -0.67 4.10 -3.62
C LYS A 9 -1.42 2.83 -3.27
N ALA A 10 -2.68 2.97 -2.89
CA ALA A 10 -3.53 1.87 -2.43
C ALA A 10 -4.85 1.86 -3.20
N GLN A 11 -5.37 0.66 -3.47
CA GLN A 11 -6.60 0.47 -4.24
C GLN A 11 -7.33 -0.77 -3.70
N ALA A 12 -8.62 -0.62 -3.41
CA ALA A 12 -9.51 -1.71 -3.12
C ALA A 12 -9.73 -2.54 -4.39
N VAL A 13 -9.47 -3.84 -4.30
CA VAL A 13 -9.64 -4.79 -5.41
C VAL A 13 -10.61 -5.88 -4.99
N ARG A 14 -11.40 -6.38 -5.96
CA ARG A 14 -12.40 -7.43 -5.69
C ARG A 14 -11.78 -8.73 -5.17
N ASN A 15 -10.57 -9.06 -5.62
CA ASN A 15 -9.78 -10.17 -5.12
C ASN A 15 -8.31 -9.99 -5.49
N MET A 16 -7.46 -10.81 -4.89
CA MET A 16 -6.01 -10.74 -5.05
C MET A 16 -5.47 -11.63 -6.18
N LYS A 17 -6.25 -11.97 -7.21
CA LYS A 17 -5.73 -12.78 -8.33
C LYS A 17 -4.60 -12.05 -9.05
N SER A 18 -3.55 -12.77 -9.49
CA SER A 18 -2.42 -12.18 -10.23
C SER A 18 -2.86 -11.44 -11.49
N SER A 19 -3.91 -11.91 -12.17
CA SER A 19 -4.50 -11.24 -13.34
C SER A 19 -5.06 -9.84 -13.04
N ILE A 20 -5.32 -9.51 -11.77
CA ILE A 20 -5.76 -8.18 -11.32
C ILE A 20 -4.57 -7.39 -10.77
N VAL A 21 -3.80 -8.00 -9.86
CA VAL A 21 -2.75 -7.32 -9.11
C VAL A 21 -1.56 -6.94 -9.99
N ILE A 22 -1.12 -7.83 -10.89
CA ILE A 22 0.05 -7.58 -11.74
C ILE A 22 -0.18 -6.40 -12.71
N PRO A 23 -1.31 -6.30 -13.44
CA PRO A 23 -1.57 -5.12 -14.28
C PRO A 23 -1.62 -3.81 -13.48
N ILE A 24 -2.19 -3.83 -12.27
CA ILE A 24 -2.17 -2.66 -11.38
C ILE A 24 -0.73 -2.29 -11.04
N MET A 25 0.10 -3.25 -10.65
CA MET A 25 1.50 -3.00 -10.33
C MET A 25 2.26 -2.41 -11.53
N ARG A 26 2.10 -2.98 -12.73
CA ARG A 26 2.76 -2.49 -13.96
C ARG A 26 2.35 -1.08 -14.37
N ARG A 27 1.11 -0.67 -14.10
CA ARG A 27 0.66 0.71 -14.39
C ARG A 27 1.25 1.75 -13.43
N ASN A 28 1.77 1.32 -12.28
CA ASN A 28 2.12 2.21 -11.19
C ASN A 28 3.60 2.13 -10.77
N VAL A 29 4.31 1.10 -11.21
CA VAL A 29 5.70 0.88 -10.85
C VAL A 29 6.52 0.69 -12.13
N GLN A 30 7.65 1.39 -12.21
CA GLN A 30 8.56 1.30 -13.33
C GLN A 30 9.16 -0.11 -13.42
N VAL A 31 9.18 -0.68 -14.62
CA VAL A 31 9.86 -1.96 -14.90
C VAL A 31 11.34 -1.86 -14.51
N GLY A 32 11.89 -2.93 -13.94
CA GLY A 32 13.24 -2.95 -13.37
C GLY A 32 13.32 -2.55 -11.89
N THR A 33 12.25 -1.99 -11.31
CA THR A 33 12.17 -1.68 -9.87
C THR A 33 12.30 -2.94 -9.03
N HIS A 34 12.92 -2.81 -7.86
CA HIS A 34 12.98 -3.88 -6.87
C HIS A 34 11.72 -3.87 -6.01
N ILE A 35 10.88 -4.89 -6.21
CA ILE A 35 9.66 -5.12 -5.47
C ILE A 35 9.95 -6.04 -4.28
N MET A 36 9.42 -5.70 -3.11
CA MET A 36 9.46 -6.54 -1.91
C MET A 36 8.03 -6.98 -1.57
N THR A 37 7.81 -8.28 -1.39
CA THR A 37 6.51 -8.85 -1.01
C THR A 37 6.64 -9.87 0.11
N ASP A 38 5.50 -10.24 0.66
CA ASP A 38 5.34 -11.50 1.41
C ASP A 38 5.39 -12.72 0.45
N ASP A 39 5.20 -13.91 1.02
CA ASP A 39 5.20 -15.19 0.32
C ASP A 39 3.86 -15.52 -0.38
N PHE A 40 2.95 -14.54 -0.52
CA PHE A 40 1.65 -14.80 -1.13
C PHE A 40 1.78 -15.14 -2.62
N SER A 41 1.14 -16.24 -3.03
CA SER A 41 1.32 -16.86 -4.35
C SER A 41 1.01 -15.96 -5.53
N THR A 42 0.18 -14.93 -5.33
CA THR A 42 -0.12 -13.90 -6.32
C THR A 42 1.12 -13.20 -6.86
N TYR A 43 2.16 -13.05 -6.03
CA TYR A 43 3.40 -12.37 -6.37
C TYR A 43 4.46 -13.28 -7.00
N SER A 44 4.21 -14.58 -7.13
CA SER A 44 5.16 -15.57 -7.69
C SER A 44 5.72 -15.17 -9.07
N ARG A 45 4.89 -14.51 -9.89
CA ARG A 45 5.22 -14.15 -11.28
C ARG A 45 5.80 -12.74 -11.44
N VAL A 46 6.05 -12.00 -10.35
CA VAL A 46 6.54 -10.61 -10.41
C VAL A 46 7.82 -10.48 -11.27
N LYS A 47 8.75 -11.44 -11.17
CA LYS A 47 9.98 -11.46 -11.99
C LYS A 47 9.71 -11.57 -13.49
N GLU A 48 8.73 -12.38 -13.90
CA GLU A 48 8.35 -12.57 -15.31
C GLU A 48 7.85 -11.26 -15.96
N HIS A 49 7.41 -10.30 -15.15
CA HIS A 49 6.93 -9.01 -15.63
C HIS A 49 8.01 -7.92 -15.66
N GLY A 50 9.29 -8.29 -15.49
CA GLY A 50 10.44 -7.41 -15.64
C GLY A 50 10.84 -6.66 -14.36
N PHE A 51 10.38 -7.11 -13.19
CA PHE A 51 10.75 -6.55 -11.90
C PHE A 51 11.85 -7.37 -11.23
N LYS A 52 12.69 -6.73 -10.40
CA LYS A 52 13.50 -7.44 -9.42
C LYS A 52 12.60 -7.78 -8.23
N HIS A 53 12.78 -8.93 -7.59
CA HIS A 53 11.84 -9.39 -6.56
C HIS A 53 12.55 -10.00 -5.36
N GLY A 54 12.36 -9.38 -4.21
CA GLY A 54 12.68 -9.92 -2.89
C GLY A 54 11.40 -10.39 -2.20
N VAL A 55 11.47 -11.55 -1.56
CA VAL A 55 10.36 -12.17 -0.84
C VAL A 55 10.79 -12.39 0.60
N ILE A 56 9.95 -12.01 1.55
CA ILE A 56 10.08 -12.47 2.94
C ILE A 56 9.11 -13.63 3.17
N ASN A 57 9.56 -14.62 3.93
CA ASN A 57 8.74 -15.77 4.28
C ASN A 57 8.30 -15.68 5.75
N HIS A 58 7.11 -15.14 5.98
CA HIS A 58 6.54 -15.03 7.33
C HIS A 58 6.33 -16.39 7.99
N SER A 59 6.05 -17.45 7.21
CA SER A 59 5.90 -18.83 7.72
C SER A 59 7.21 -19.36 8.32
N ALA A 60 8.35 -18.93 7.80
CA ALA A 60 9.67 -19.21 8.34
C ALA A 60 10.10 -18.24 9.48
N LYS A 61 9.17 -17.41 9.98
CA LYS A 61 9.43 -16.33 10.96
C LYS A 61 10.47 -15.32 10.48
N GLU A 62 10.58 -15.14 9.16
CA GLU A 62 11.45 -14.14 8.56
C GLU A 62 10.68 -12.84 8.35
N TYR A 63 11.12 -11.77 9.03
CA TYR A 63 10.50 -10.45 8.94
C TYR A 63 11.36 -9.43 8.19
N VAL A 64 12.69 -9.61 8.21
CA VAL A 64 13.65 -8.71 7.56
C VAL A 64 14.85 -9.53 7.06
N ARG A 65 15.25 -9.34 5.81
CA ARG A 65 16.50 -9.84 5.23
C ARG A 65 17.28 -8.71 4.59
N GLY A 66 18.13 -8.04 5.36
CA GLY A 66 18.79 -6.81 4.95
C GLY A 66 17.76 -5.77 4.48
N ASP A 67 17.88 -5.33 3.23
CA ASP A 67 16.94 -4.42 2.59
C ASP A 67 15.69 -5.10 2.02
N ILE A 68 15.36 -6.34 2.37
CA ILE A 68 14.14 -7.03 1.90
C ILE A 68 13.18 -7.18 3.09
N HIS A 69 12.10 -6.41 3.07
CA HIS A 69 11.03 -6.45 4.08
C HIS A 69 9.78 -5.71 3.57
N THR A 70 8.62 -5.97 4.20
CA THR A 70 7.32 -5.34 3.92
C THR A 70 6.85 -4.36 5.00
N ASN A 71 7.67 -4.12 6.03
CA ASN A 71 7.32 -3.33 7.22
C ASN A 71 6.65 -1.97 6.91
N THR A 72 7.08 -1.27 5.85
CA THR A 72 6.50 0.04 5.47
C THR A 72 5.02 -0.08 5.10
N ILE A 73 4.66 -1.06 4.25
CA ILE A 73 3.26 -1.24 3.83
C ILE A 73 2.43 -1.89 4.95
N GLU A 74 3.03 -2.76 5.77
CA GLU A 74 2.37 -3.33 6.95
C GLU A 74 2.03 -2.26 7.99
N GLY A 75 2.94 -1.31 8.23
CA GLY A 75 2.68 -0.16 9.10
C GLY A 75 1.51 0.69 8.61
N PHE A 76 1.44 0.97 7.30
CA PHE A 76 0.30 1.66 6.69
C PHE A 76 -1.02 0.91 6.94
N TRP A 77 -1.06 -0.40 6.66
CA TRP A 77 -2.27 -1.21 6.89
C TRP A 77 -2.63 -1.33 8.36
N SER A 78 -1.65 -1.37 9.26
CA SER A 78 -1.88 -1.41 10.70
C SER A 78 -2.63 -0.17 11.19
N GLN A 79 -2.24 1.02 10.71
CA GLN A 79 -2.94 2.27 11.05
C GLN A 79 -4.37 2.28 10.53
N MET A 80 -4.57 1.92 9.26
CA MET A 80 -5.91 1.86 8.67
C MET A 80 -6.83 0.88 9.40
N LYS A 81 -6.37 -0.36 9.64
CA LYS A 81 -7.16 -1.39 10.32
C LYS A 81 -7.56 -0.97 11.73
N ARG A 82 -6.64 -0.39 12.50
CA ARG A 82 -6.95 0.10 13.86
C ARG A 82 -8.00 1.20 13.88
N SER A 83 -8.00 2.09 12.88
CA SER A 83 -9.07 3.10 12.76
C SER A 83 -10.41 2.50 12.35
N ILE A 84 -10.41 1.43 11.53
CA ILE A 84 -11.62 0.66 11.25
C ILE A 84 -12.17 0.02 12.52
N ASP A 85 -11.29 -0.57 13.33
CA ASP A 85 -11.72 -1.26 14.55
C ASP A 85 -12.14 -0.30 15.67
N GLY A 86 -11.53 0.88 15.76
CA GLY A 86 -11.69 1.77 16.92
C GLY A 86 -12.35 3.14 16.67
N THR A 87 -12.42 3.61 15.43
CA THR A 87 -12.95 4.95 15.09
C THR A 87 -14.22 4.88 14.26
N TYR A 88 -14.27 4.00 13.27
CA TYR A 88 -15.42 3.88 12.38
C TYR A 88 -16.44 2.88 12.95
N HIS A 89 -17.74 3.21 12.88
CA HIS A 89 -18.80 2.32 13.38
C HIS A 89 -19.00 1.10 12.47
N SER A 90 -18.94 1.30 11.15
CA SER A 90 -19.00 0.23 10.15
C SER A 90 -18.43 0.71 8.82
N VAL A 91 -17.68 -0.16 8.14
CA VAL A 91 -17.15 0.10 6.79
C VAL A 91 -17.80 -0.86 5.82
N SER A 92 -18.55 -0.33 4.86
CA SER A 92 -19.12 -1.13 3.78
C SER A 92 -18.16 -1.24 2.59
N PRO A 93 -18.17 -2.37 1.86
CA PRO A 93 -17.39 -2.51 0.63
C PRO A 93 -17.65 -1.41 -0.40
N LYS A 94 -18.88 -0.84 -0.40
CA LYS A 94 -19.28 0.26 -1.29
C LYS A 94 -18.41 1.50 -1.14
N TYR A 95 -17.99 1.82 0.10
CA TYR A 95 -17.21 3.03 0.41
C TYR A 95 -15.76 2.74 0.78
N LEU A 96 -15.34 1.46 0.73
CA LEU A 96 -14.00 1.04 1.16
C LEU A 96 -12.88 1.83 0.49
N GLN A 97 -13.02 2.13 -0.81
CA GLN A 97 -12.02 2.91 -1.54
C GLN A 97 -11.87 4.33 -0.97
N THR A 98 -12.97 4.98 -0.56
CA THR A 98 -12.92 6.33 0.02
C THR A 98 -12.09 6.34 1.32
N TYR A 99 -12.26 5.33 2.17
CA TYR A 99 -11.41 5.17 3.35
C TYR A 99 -9.95 4.92 2.97
N VAL A 100 -9.69 4.04 1.99
CA VAL A 100 -8.32 3.80 1.49
C VAL A 100 -7.67 5.09 1.00
N ASP A 101 -8.40 5.92 0.26
CA ASP A 101 -7.93 7.20 -0.29
C ASP A 101 -7.62 8.20 0.83
N GLU A 102 -8.47 8.28 1.86
CA GLU A 102 -8.23 9.11 3.04
C GLU A 102 -6.90 8.72 3.74
N PHE A 103 -6.69 7.43 4.00
CA PHE A 103 -5.46 6.96 4.65
C PHE A 103 -4.23 7.17 3.77
N ALA A 104 -4.35 6.91 2.46
CA ALA A 104 -3.27 7.19 1.51
C ALA A 104 -2.93 8.69 1.48
N TYR A 105 -3.94 9.56 1.51
CA TYR A 105 -3.76 11.01 1.57
C TYR A 105 -3.03 11.43 2.84
N ARG A 106 -3.49 10.98 4.01
CA ARG A 106 -2.83 11.26 5.31
C ARG A 106 -1.39 10.78 5.31
N TYR A 107 -1.14 9.55 4.85
CA TYR A 107 0.22 9.01 4.78
C TYR A 107 1.12 9.86 3.87
N ASN A 108 0.64 10.24 2.70
CA ASN A 108 1.43 11.00 1.72
C ASN A 108 1.74 12.43 2.18
N HIS A 109 0.95 12.99 3.09
CA HIS A 109 1.16 14.32 3.65
C HIS A 109 1.68 14.30 5.10
N ARG A 110 2.13 13.14 5.61
CA ARG A 110 2.59 12.95 7.00
C ARG A 110 3.77 13.85 7.42
N ALA A 111 4.54 14.32 6.45
CA ALA A 111 5.69 15.20 6.66
C ALA A 111 5.37 16.70 6.44
N SER A 112 4.11 17.02 6.11
CA SER A 112 3.68 18.40 5.94
C SER A 112 3.74 19.16 7.27
N SER A 113 4.25 20.39 7.24
CA SER A 113 4.13 21.34 8.36
C SER A 113 2.73 21.93 8.48
N VAL A 114 1.95 21.89 7.39
CA VAL A 114 0.54 22.32 7.36
C VAL A 114 -0.34 21.17 7.81
N PRO A 115 -1.27 21.37 8.77
CA PRO A 115 -2.20 20.33 9.19
C PRO A 115 -3.05 19.80 8.03
N VAL A 116 -3.29 18.49 8.01
CA VAL A 116 -3.94 17.77 6.89
C VAL A 116 -5.29 18.34 6.48
N PHE A 117 -6.06 18.87 7.44
CA PHE A 117 -7.34 19.51 7.17
C PHE A 117 -7.19 20.78 6.32
N HIS A 118 -6.21 21.63 6.65
CA HIS A 118 -5.94 22.86 5.89
C HIS A 118 -5.43 22.54 4.49
N LEU A 119 -4.55 21.54 4.35
CA LEU A 119 -4.11 21.05 3.04
C LEU A 119 -5.30 20.60 2.16
N LEU A 120 -6.32 19.98 2.76
CA LEU A 120 -7.50 19.57 2.01
C LEU A 120 -8.29 20.78 1.53
N LEU A 121 -8.48 21.79 2.37
CA LEU A 121 -9.20 23.01 2.02
C LEU A 121 -8.52 23.78 0.88
N GLU A 122 -7.19 23.89 0.91
CA GLU A 122 -6.41 24.56 -0.15
C GLU A 122 -6.61 23.91 -1.54
N ARG A 123 -7.00 22.64 -1.61
CA ARG A 123 -7.25 21.94 -2.87
C ARG A 123 -8.69 22.04 -3.37
N LEU A 124 -9.60 22.52 -2.53
CA LEU A 124 -11.02 22.69 -2.87
C LEU A 124 -11.33 24.10 -3.36
N VAL A 125 -10.52 25.08 -2.96
CA VAL A 125 -10.62 26.46 -3.43
C VAL A 125 -9.81 26.59 -4.72
N VAL A 126 -10.45 26.33 -5.85
CA VAL A 126 -9.97 26.68 -7.19
C VAL A 126 -10.68 27.95 -7.63
#